data_AF-A0A366HFI9-F1
#
_entry.id   AF-A0A366HFI9-F1
#
_cell.length_a   1.000
_cell.length_b   1.000
_cell.length_c   1.000
_cell.angle_alpha   90.00
_cell.angle_beta   90.00
_cell.angle_gamma   90.00
#
_symmetry.space_group_name_H-M   'P 1'
#
loop_
_entity.id
_entity.type
_entity.pdbx_description
1 polymer ?
#
loop_
_entity_poly.entity_id
_entity_poly.type
_entity_poly.pdbx_seq_one_letter_code
_entity_poly.pdbx_strand_id
1 'polypeptide(L)'
;MRPLASALLAAALCGHVSTTPLPAAEAAFTEDGKSVIAIPHEGAKVWSVSLADGKTTVIDLGKQVDGEDLQSLSPASEGQFWLSTSKKLFLWKPGGESAKKVLTLEHGDLMDINANPASGDVLMEVFGGESETDSAFHLKALPKGETELVDAKDAPAMFSAVFDAEGSFFFSSDSDLWAGMASIVDEGLSLDAWRAAPLAVLQYEANNPGSSFTLMDIAPAGKSLVMTVANEVEAFLVQMPKPGTDMEKLPAGVSARWKQATTTLQSLKVIPIKESLATIFNLCSSADETKVFFLAHSDEDGKKTFRLLDVKTGKIRVLGTVPGEGDSEEPKASTN
;
A
#
# COMPACT_ATOMS: atom_id res chain seq x y z
N MET A 1 15.54 47.60 37.13
CA MET A 1 15.23 47.77 35.70
C MET A 1 16.08 46.76 34.93
N ARG A 2 15.48 45.68 34.43
CA ARG A 2 16.11 44.67 33.57
C ARG A 2 15.46 44.75 32.19
N PRO A 3 16.20 44.58 31.08
CA PRO A 3 15.62 44.64 29.75
C PRO A 3 14.83 43.35 29.46
N LEU A 4 13.66 43.52 28.85
CA LEU A 4 12.87 42.46 28.24
C LEU A 4 13.60 41.94 26.99
N ALA A 5 13.92 40.65 26.96
CA ALA A 5 14.29 39.96 25.74
C ALA A 5 12.99 39.44 25.10
N SER A 6 12.61 40.04 23.97
CA SER A 6 11.56 39.54 23.09
C SER A 6 12.06 38.26 22.41
N ALA A 7 11.51 37.11 22.80
CA ALA A 7 11.61 35.88 22.02
C ALA A 7 10.54 35.94 20.92
N LEU A 8 10.95 36.18 19.67
CA LEU A 8 10.11 35.89 18.52
C LEU A 8 9.97 34.37 18.40
N LEU A 9 8.76 33.86 18.69
CA LEU A 9 8.35 32.53 18.23
C LEU A 9 8.14 32.64 16.70
N ALA A 10 9.13 32.16 15.93
CA ALA A 10 8.89 31.88 14.53
C ALA A 10 8.07 30.59 14.45
N ALA A 11 6.77 30.71 14.23
CA ALA A 11 5.94 29.59 13.85
C ALA A 11 6.41 29.12 12.46
N ALA A 12 7.14 28.01 12.43
CA ALA A 12 7.40 27.30 11.18
C ALA A 12 6.05 26.75 10.70
N LEU A 13 5.48 27.39 9.67
CA LEU A 13 4.44 26.77 8.87
C LEU A 13 5.09 25.53 8.25
N CYS A 14 4.80 24.36 8.82
CA CYS A 14 5.01 23.08 8.16
C CYS A 14 4.01 23.05 7.00
N GLY A 15 4.43 23.56 5.84
CA GLY A 15 3.70 23.36 4.60
C GLY A 15 3.53 21.86 4.44
N HIS A 16 2.28 21.39 4.54
CA HIS A 16 1.96 20.02 4.18
C HIS A 16 2.30 19.93 2.69
N VAL A 17 3.38 19.22 2.37
CA VAL A 17 3.63 18.82 1.00
C VAL A 17 2.47 17.89 0.68
N SER A 18 1.50 18.42 -0.06
CA SER A 18 0.47 17.61 -0.70
C SER A 18 1.17 16.85 -1.81
N THR A 19 1.82 15.74 -1.47
CA THR A 19 1.88 14.63 -2.40
C THR A 19 0.44 14.18 -2.51
N THR A 20 -0.25 14.53 -3.60
CA THR A 20 -1.49 13.84 -3.94
C THR A 20 -1.22 12.35 -3.79
N PRO A 21 -1.93 11.61 -2.91
CA PRO A 21 -1.70 10.19 -2.78
C PRO A 21 -1.80 9.62 -4.20
N LEU A 22 -0.69 9.08 -4.70
CA LEU A 22 -0.73 8.32 -5.94
C LEU A 22 -1.73 7.19 -5.66
N PRO A 23 -2.78 7.02 -6.48
CA PRO A 23 -3.68 5.90 -6.31
C PRO A 23 -2.82 4.64 -6.26
N ALA A 24 -3.03 3.80 -5.25
CA ALA A 24 -2.24 2.61 -5.02
C ALA A 24 -2.42 1.70 -6.23
N ALA A 25 -1.52 1.79 -7.21
CA ALA A 25 -1.37 0.70 -8.14
C ALA A 25 -1.09 -0.52 -7.26
N GLU A 26 -1.93 -1.53 -7.37
CA GLU A 26 -1.87 -2.67 -6.47
C GLU A 26 -1.43 -3.92 -7.21
N ALA A 27 -0.97 -4.89 -6.43
CA ALA A 27 -0.68 -6.21 -6.93
C ALA A 27 -1.13 -7.25 -5.91
N ALA A 28 -1.43 -8.46 -6.40
CA ALA A 28 -1.83 -9.57 -5.57
C ALA A 28 -1.44 -10.90 -6.21
N PHE A 29 -1.06 -11.86 -5.39
CA PHE A 29 -0.81 -13.22 -5.85
C PHE A 29 -2.12 -13.92 -6.22
N THR A 30 -2.07 -14.77 -7.24
CA THR A 30 -3.11 -15.78 -7.45
C THR A 30 -3.11 -16.79 -6.31
N GLU A 31 -4.27 -17.39 -6.02
CA GLU A 31 -4.45 -18.37 -4.94
C GLU A 31 -3.47 -19.55 -5.06
N ASP A 32 -3.12 -19.97 -6.28
CA ASP A 32 -2.16 -21.05 -6.52
C ASP A 32 -0.69 -20.61 -6.40
N GLY A 33 -0.44 -19.32 -6.15
CA GLY A 33 0.88 -18.72 -5.97
C GLY A 33 1.77 -18.75 -7.21
N LYS A 34 1.22 -18.99 -8.41
CA LYS A 34 2.01 -19.11 -9.65
C LYS A 34 2.12 -17.82 -10.43
N SER A 35 1.21 -16.89 -10.22
CA SER A 35 1.17 -15.61 -10.91
C SER A 35 0.88 -14.48 -9.93
N VAL A 36 1.20 -13.26 -10.37
CA VAL A 36 0.77 -12.02 -9.73
C VAL A 36 -0.13 -11.26 -10.68
N ILE A 37 -1.24 -10.75 -10.19
CA ILE A 37 -2.09 -9.77 -10.87
C ILE A 37 -1.66 -8.39 -10.39
N ALA A 38 -1.40 -7.46 -11.30
CA ALA A 38 -1.04 -6.09 -10.96
C ALA A 38 -1.85 -5.09 -11.80
N ILE A 39 -2.27 -3.98 -11.18
CA ILE A 39 -2.88 -2.85 -11.89
C ILE A 39 -1.76 -1.93 -12.42
N PRO A 40 -1.79 -1.57 -13.72
CA PRO A 40 -1.00 -0.45 -14.23
C PRO A 40 -1.56 0.87 -13.70
N HIS A 41 -0.72 1.91 -13.64
CA HIS A 41 -1.11 3.22 -13.10
C HIS A 41 -2.38 3.83 -13.74
N GLU A 42 -2.72 3.47 -14.97
CA GLU A 42 -3.88 4.00 -15.69
C GLU A 42 -4.59 2.93 -16.53
N GLY A 43 -5.90 3.10 -16.70
CA GLY A 43 -6.73 2.27 -17.54
C GLY A 43 -7.45 1.13 -16.82
N ALA A 44 -8.37 0.52 -17.54
CA ALA A 44 -9.10 -0.67 -17.12
C ALA A 44 -8.32 -1.97 -17.38
N LYS A 45 -6.99 -1.96 -17.29
CA LYS A 45 -6.14 -3.12 -17.63
C LYS A 45 -5.60 -3.75 -16.36
N VAL A 46 -5.28 -5.04 -16.44
CA VAL A 46 -4.46 -5.73 -15.44
C VAL A 46 -3.34 -6.50 -16.12
N TRP A 47 -2.22 -6.64 -15.43
CA TRP A 47 -1.11 -7.49 -15.83
C TRP A 47 -1.14 -8.79 -15.05
N SER A 48 -1.12 -9.92 -15.75
CA SER A 48 -0.86 -11.22 -15.13
C SER A 48 0.59 -11.61 -15.41
N VAL A 49 1.41 -11.59 -14.36
CA VAL A 49 2.85 -11.89 -14.41
C VAL A 49 3.08 -13.31 -13.90
N SER A 50 3.54 -14.20 -14.79
CA SER A 50 3.92 -15.57 -14.42
C SER A 50 5.22 -15.56 -13.60
N LEU A 51 5.22 -16.24 -12.45
CA LEU A 51 6.42 -16.35 -11.62
C LEU A 51 7.41 -17.43 -12.12
N ALA A 52 6.99 -18.30 -13.03
CA ALA A 52 7.85 -19.36 -13.54
C ALA A 52 8.87 -18.81 -14.55
N ASP A 53 8.40 -18.00 -15.50
CA ASP A 53 9.14 -17.54 -16.66
C ASP A 53 9.11 -16.01 -16.85
N GLY A 54 8.40 -15.28 -15.98
CA GLY A 54 8.29 -13.83 -16.07
C GLY A 54 7.38 -13.33 -17.19
N LYS A 55 6.68 -14.23 -17.89
CA LYS A 55 5.80 -13.84 -18.99
C LYS A 55 4.63 -13.01 -18.46
N THR A 56 4.46 -11.82 -19.03
CA THR A 56 3.36 -10.91 -18.70
C THR A 56 2.27 -10.97 -19.76
N THR A 57 1.04 -11.19 -19.32
CA THR A 57 -0.16 -11.09 -20.15
C THR A 57 -0.94 -9.84 -19.75
N VAL A 58 -1.25 -8.98 -20.71
CA VAL A 58 -2.10 -7.80 -20.48
C VAL A 58 -3.55 -8.22 -20.73
N ILE A 59 -4.42 -7.99 -19.75
CA ILE A 59 -5.84 -8.29 -19.81
C ILE A 59 -6.59 -6.96 -19.77
N ASP A 60 -7.41 -6.69 -20.79
CA ASP A 60 -8.24 -5.49 -20.86
C ASP A 60 -9.63 -5.79 -20.27
N LEU A 61 -9.92 -5.18 -19.13
CA LEU A 61 -11.19 -5.29 -18.41
C LEU A 61 -12.15 -4.13 -18.75
N GLY A 62 -11.83 -3.25 -19.71
CA GLY A 62 -12.62 -2.05 -20.00
C GLY A 62 -14.11 -2.33 -20.22
N LYS A 63 -14.47 -3.39 -20.94
CA LYS A 63 -15.90 -3.76 -21.08
C LYS A 63 -16.54 -4.28 -19.79
N GLN A 64 -15.75 -4.82 -18.89
CA GLN A 64 -16.18 -5.44 -17.64
C GLN A 64 -16.35 -4.42 -16.50
N VAL A 65 -15.64 -3.28 -16.58
CA VAL A 65 -15.70 -2.18 -15.60
C VAL A 65 -16.19 -0.86 -16.21
N ASP A 66 -17.05 -0.94 -17.23
CA ASP A 66 -17.68 0.22 -17.89
C ASP A 66 -16.69 1.26 -18.47
N GLY A 67 -15.45 0.86 -18.74
CA GLY A 67 -14.37 1.70 -19.28
C GLY A 67 -13.69 2.58 -18.24
N GLU A 68 -14.03 2.44 -16.96
CA GLU A 68 -13.43 3.20 -15.86
C GLU A 68 -12.04 2.66 -15.49
N ASP A 69 -11.19 3.57 -15.02
CA ASP A 69 -9.85 3.22 -14.55
C ASP A 69 -9.93 2.43 -13.24
N LEU A 70 -9.12 1.36 -13.18
CA LEU A 70 -8.97 0.58 -11.97
C LEU A 70 -8.09 1.36 -10.98
N GLN A 71 -8.52 1.38 -9.72
CA GLN A 71 -7.82 2.06 -8.64
C GLN A 71 -7.08 1.05 -7.76
N SER A 72 -7.75 -0.02 -7.34
CA SER A 72 -7.21 -0.95 -6.33
C SER A 72 -7.69 -2.40 -6.58
N LEU A 73 -6.94 -3.39 -6.07
CA LEU A 73 -7.23 -4.82 -6.23
C LEU A 73 -6.85 -5.63 -4.99
N SER A 74 -7.76 -6.48 -4.54
CA SER A 74 -7.51 -7.36 -3.39
C SER A 74 -7.85 -8.81 -3.71
N PRO A 75 -7.09 -9.81 -3.22
CA PRO A 75 -7.50 -11.20 -3.30
C PRO A 75 -8.91 -11.40 -2.72
N ALA A 76 -9.70 -12.27 -3.35
CA ALA A 76 -10.97 -12.75 -2.82
C ALA A 76 -10.96 -14.28 -2.77
N SER A 77 -11.97 -14.86 -2.14
CA SER A 77 -12.13 -16.32 -2.06
C SER A 77 -12.27 -16.97 -3.44
N GLU A 78 -11.96 -18.26 -3.54
CA GLU A 78 -12.18 -19.08 -4.76
C GLU A 78 -11.40 -18.58 -6.00
N GLY A 79 -10.21 -18.02 -5.77
CA GLY A 79 -9.33 -17.51 -6.81
C GLY A 79 -9.87 -16.29 -7.55
N GLN A 80 -10.76 -15.54 -6.90
CA GLN A 80 -11.30 -14.26 -7.39
C GLN A 80 -10.48 -13.09 -6.85
N PHE A 81 -10.77 -11.90 -7.38
CA PHE A 81 -10.21 -10.64 -6.94
C PHE A 81 -11.33 -9.62 -6.83
N TRP A 82 -11.29 -8.87 -5.75
CA TRP A 82 -11.96 -7.58 -5.68
C TRP A 82 -11.21 -6.59 -6.55
N LEU A 83 -11.95 -5.81 -7.32
CA LEU A 83 -11.44 -4.73 -8.14
C LEU A 83 -12.26 -3.48 -7.84
N SER A 84 -11.62 -2.34 -7.66
CA SER A 84 -12.31 -1.06 -7.51
C SER A 84 -12.01 -0.11 -8.67
N THR A 85 -13.01 0.67 -9.04
CA THR A 85 -12.83 1.98 -9.66
C THR A 85 -13.07 3.04 -8.57
N SER A 86 -13.00 4.33 -8.89
CA SER A 86 -13.29 5.36 -7.88
C SER A 86 -14.71 5.27 -7.30
N LYS A 87 -15.69 4.68 -8.01
CA LYS A 87 -17.09 4.60 -7.54
C LYS A 87 -17.65 3.20 -7.41
N LYS A 88 -16.99 2.17 -7.95
CA LYS A 88 -17.60 0.85 -8.09
C LYS A 88 -16.68 -0.24 -7.57
N LEU A 89 -17.29 -1.24 -6.93
CA LEU A 89 -16.61 -2.46 -6.52
C LEU A 89 -17.09 -3.61 -7.41
N PHE A 90 -16.15 -4.40 -7.89
CA PHE A 90 -16.39 -5.57 -8.73
C PHE A 90 -15.70 -6.80 -8.14
N LEU A 91 -16.25 -7.96 -8.48
CA LEU A 91 -15.65 -9.26 -8.22
C LEU A 91 -15.31 -9.91 -9.56
N TRP A 92 -14.05 -10.26 -9.75
CA TRP A 92 -13.52 -10.75 -11.02
C TRP A 92 -12.69 -12.01 -10.83
N LYS A 93 -12.71 -12.91 -11.81
CA LYS A 93 -11.88 -14.12 -11.82
C LYS A 93 -10.98 -14.11 -13.06
N PRO A 94 -9.67 -14.36 -12.93
CA PRO A 94 -8.79 -14.47 -14.08
C PRO A 94 -9.29 -15.52 -15.09
N GLY A 95 -9.36 -15.13 -16.36
CA GLY A 95 -9.92 -15.96 -17.44
C GLY A 95 -11.45 -15.98 -17.53
N GLY A 96 -12.16 -15.30 -16.62
CA GLY A 96 -13.61 -15.11 -16.69
C GLY A 96 -14.03 -14.11 -17.78
N GLU A 97 -15.25 -14.27 -18.29
CA GLU A 97 -15.80 -13.43 -19.36
C GLU A 97 -16.27 -12.05 -18.87
N SER A 98 -16.58 -11.90 -17.58
CA SER A 98 -17.08 -10.65 -16.99
C SER A 98 -16.67 -10.47 -15.53
N ALA A 99 -16.59 -9.21 -15.11
CA ALA A 99 -16.51 -8.81 -13.71
C ALA A 99 -17.93 -8.53 -13.20
N LYS A 100 -18.28 -9.10 -12.05
CA LYS A 100 -19.58 -8.89 -11.43
C LYS A 100 -19.52 -7.62 -10.58
N LYS A 101 -20.26 -6.59 -10.96
CA LYS A 101 -20.44 -5.41 -10.10
C LYS A 101 -21.17 -5.81 -8.81
N VAL A 102 -20.61 -5.42 -7.68
CA VAL A 102 -21.13 -5.71 -6.34
C VAL A 102 -21.72 -4.46 -5.70
N LEU A 103 -21.07 -3.31 -5.88
CA LEU A 103 -21.46 -2.05 -5.24
C LEU A 103 -21.21 -0.87 -6.19
N THR A 104 -22.04 0.16 -6.08
CA THR A 104 -21.76 1.53 -6.54
C THR A 104 -21.85 2.43 -5.31
N LEU A 105 -20.84 3.26 -5.07
CA LEU A 105 -20.88 4.31 -4.05
C LEU A 105 -21.75 5.48 -4.53
N GLU A 106 -22.66 5.93 -3.68
CA GLU A 106 -23.47 7.14 -3.92
C GLU A 106 -22.68 8.42 -3.62
N HIS A 107 -21.75 8.34 -2.65
CA HIS A 107 -20.91 9.46 -2.20
C HIS A 107 -19.48 8.99 -1.97
N GLY A 108 -18.53 9.91 -2.15
CA GLY A 108 -17.11 9.63 -1.97
C GLY A 108 -16.47 8.77 -3.05
N ASP A 109 -15.16 8.70 -3.01
CA ASP A 109 -14.31 7.96 -3.93
C ASP A 109 -13.58 6.83 -3.18
N LEU A 110 -13.68 5.61 -3.71
CA LEU A 110 -12.87 4.47 -3.30
C LEU A 110 -11.41 4.77 -3.63
N MET A 111 -10.57 4.77 -2.61
CA MET A 111 -9.13 4.97 -2.75
C MET A 111 -8.36 3.63 -2.69
N ASP A 112 -8.77 2.75 -1.79
CA ASP A 112 -8.10 1.48 -1.52
C ASP A 112 -9.12 0.43 -1.03
N ILE A 113 -8.90 -0.85 -1.36
CA ILE A 113 -9.72 -1.99 -0.93
C ILE A 113 -8.86 -3.14 -0.42
N ASN A 114 -9.19 -3.63 0.79
CA ASN A 114 -8.41 -4.65 1.47
C ASN A 114 -9.28 -5.76 2.03
N ALA A 115 -9.11 -6.96 1.48
CA ALA A 115 -9.83 -8.14 1.94
C ALA A 115 -9.12 -8.79 3.14
N ASN A 116 -9.87 -9.03 4.20
CA ASN A 116 -9.41 -9.85 5.32
C ASN A 116 -9.39 -11.33 4.88
N PRO A 117 -8.23 -12.00 4.88
CA PRO A 117 -8.13 -13.38 4.41
C PRO A 117 -8.90 -14.38 5.28
N ALA A 118 -9.15 -14.06 6.55
CA ALA A 118 -9.82 -14.95 7.50
C ALA A 118 -11.36 -14.89 7.37
N SER A 119 -11.94 -13.69 7.20
CA SER A 119 -13.39 -13.53 7.09
C SER A 119 -13.91 -13.38 5.66
N GLY A 120 -13.05 -12.98 4.72
CA GLY A 120 -13.44 -12.58 3.36
C GLY A 120 -14.10 -11.21 3.27
N ASP A 121 -14.22 -10.49 4.40
CA ASP A 121 -14.75 -9.13 4.42
C ASP A 121 -13.79 -8.18 3.71
N VAL A 122 -14.34 -7.22 2.97
CA VAL A 122 -13.55 -6.16 2.31
C VAL A 122 -13.69 -4.88 3.08
N LEU A 123 -12.56 -4.36 3.55
CA LEU A 123 -12.41 -3.03 4.08
C LEU A 123 -12.15 -2.07 2.91
N MET A 124 -12.94 -1.02 2.79
CA MET A 124 -12.82 -0.01 1.75
C MET A 124 -12.49 1.33 2.38
N GLU A 125 -11.42 1.98 1.92
CA GLU A 125 -11.13 3.37 2.27
C GLU A 125 -11.82 4.30 1.28
N VAL A 126 -12.64 5.22 1.82
CA VAL A 126 -13.42 6.18 1.03
C VAL A 126 -13.05 7.60 1.42
N PHE A 127 -12.73 8.42 0.43
CA PHE A 127 -12.49 9.86 0.59
C PHE A 127 -13.65 10.68 0.01
N GLY A 128 -14.02 11.76 0.71
CA GLY A 128 -15.12 12.63 0.28
C GLY A 128 -16.50 12.12 0.72
N GLY A 129 -17.29 12.94 1.37
CA GLY A 129 -18.65 12.62 1.83
C GLY A 129 -19.60 13.80 1.63
N GLU A 130 -20.83 13.71 2.15
CA GLU A 130 -21.81 14.81 2.05
C GLU A 130 -21.49 16.03 2.94
N SER A 131 -20.50 15.95 3.84
CA SER A 131 -20.11 17.05 4.73
C SER A 131 -18.71 17.56 4.44
N GLU A 132 -18.55 18.87 4.27
CA GLU A 132 -17.32 19.64 3.95
C GLU A 132 -16.11 19.44 4.90
N THR A 133 -16.17 18.49 5.84
CA THR A 133 -15.05 18.07 6.70
C THR A 133 -14.36 16.78 6.25
N ASP A 134 -14.75 16.21 5.10
CA ASP A 134 -14.13 15.11 4.33
C ASP A 134 -12.94 14.39 4.99
N SER A 135 -13.24 13.59 6.01
CA SER A 135 -12.34 12.61 6.59
C SER A 135 -12.45 11.30 5.81
N ALA A 136 -11.32 10.61 5.61
CA ALA A 136 -11.34 9.21 5.19
C ALA A 136 -12.23 8.41 6.14
N PHE A 137 -13.15 7.60 5.60
CA PHE A 137 -13.96 6.69 6.38
C PHE A 137 -13.91 5.28 5.78
N HIS A 138 -14.26 4.32 6.62
CA HIS A 138 -14.07 2.91 6.30
C HIS A 138 -15.41 2.22 6.16
N LEU A 139 -15.58 1.49 5.06
CA LEU A 139 -16.78 0.71 4.81
C LEU A 139 -16.43 -0.78 4.71
N LYS A 140 -17.35 -1.62 5.18
CA LYS A 140 -17.36 -3.06 4.91
C LYS A 140 -18.35 -3.35 3.80
N ALA A 141 -17.93 -4.04 2.75
CA ALA A 141 -18.85 -4.55 1.73
C ALA A 141 -19.57 -5.81 2.22
N LEU A 142 -20.90 -5.83 2.13
CA LEU A 142 -21.73 -6.98 2.52
C LEU A 142 -22.12 -7.84 1.30
N PRO A 143 -22.43 -9.14 1.48
CA PRO A 143 -22.69 -10.06 0.36
C PRO A 143 -23.81 -9.65 -0.61
N LYS A 144 -24.74 -8.79 -0.16
CA LYS A 144 -25.87 -8.29 -0.97
C LYS A 144 -25.60 -6.97 -1.68
N GLY A 145 -24.36 -6.46 -1.65
CA GLY A 145 -24.01 -5.15 -2.20
C GLY A 145 -24.41 -3.98 -1.30
N GLU A 146 -24.68 -4.27 -0.03
CA GLU A 146 -24.88 -3.27 1.02
C GLU A 146 -23.52 -2.88 1.62
N THR A 147 -23.47 -1.74 2.30
CA THR A 147 -22.28 -1.29 3.03
C THR A 147 -22.59 -1.03 4.48
N GLU A 148 -21.60 -1.24 5.33
CA GLU A 148 -21.64 -0.95 6.75
C GLU A 148 -20.47 -0.05 7.11
N LEU A 149 -20.71 1.01 7.88
CA LEU A 149 -19.65 1.86 8.39
C LEU A 149 -18.83 1.07 9.42
N VAL A 150 -17.52 1.12 9.29
CA VAL A 150 -16.58 0.46 10.18
C VAL A 150 -16.19 1.45 11.28
N ASP A 151 -16.35 1.05 12.54
CA ASP A 151 -15.91 1.86 13.68
C ASP A 151 -14.39 1.80 13.82
N ALA A 152 -13.71 2.81 13.28
CA ALA A 152 -12.26 2.94 13.30
C ALA A 152 -11.83 3.92 14.40
N LYS A 153 -12.23 3.63 15.64
CA LYS A 153 -12.00 4.53 16.78
C LYS A 153 -10.50 4.79 16.96
N ASP A 154 -10.13 6.07 16.89
CA ASP A 154 -8.75 6.57 17.04
C ASP A 154 -7.76 6.12 15.93
N ALA A 155 -8.22 5.44 14.87
CA ALA A 155 -7.40 5.14 13.71
C ALA A 155 -7.38 6.36 12.75
N PRO A 156 -6.21 6.81 12.30
CA PRO A 156 -6.13 7.86 11.28
C PRO A 156 -6.51 7.30 9.90
N ALA A 157 -6.49 8.17 8.86
CA ALA A 157 -6.64 7.71 7.47
C ALA A 157 -5.59 6.63 7.14
N MET A 158 -5.97 5.61 6.36
CA MET A 158 -5.21 4.36 6.24
C MET A 158 -4.76 4.15 4.80
N PHE A 159 -3.49 4.44 4.53
CA PHE A 159 -2.91 4.25 3.21
C PHE A 159 -2.15 2.92 3.12
N SER A 160 -2.20 2.28 1.95
CA SER A 160 -1.45 1.04 1.67
C SER A 160 -1.69 -0.02 2.74
N ALA A 161 -2.97 -0.16 3.05
CA ALA A 161 -3.51 -1.05 4.03
C ALA A 161 -3.25 -2.50 3.63
N VAL A 162 -2.95 -3.39 4.58
CA VAL A 162 -2.71 -4.81 4.28
C VAL A 162 -3.02 -5.71 5.47
N PHE A 163 -3.67 -6.84 5.18
CA PHE A 163 -3.84 -7.93 6.14
C PHE A 163 -2.72 -8.95 6.00
N ASP A 164 -2.28 -9.49 7.14
CA ASP A 164 -1.42 -10.66 7.17
C ASP A 164 -2.24 -11.96 7.24
N ALA A 165 -1.56 -13.10 7.11
CA ALA A 165 -2.22 -14.41 7.09
C ALA A 165 -2.96 -14.76 8.40
N GLU A 166 -2.64 -14.08 9.51
CA GLU A 166 -3.28 -14.25 10.81
C GLU A 166 -4.47 -13.30 11.01
N GLY A 167 -4.73 -12.40 10.06
CA GLY A 167 -5.77 -11.39 10.12
C GLY A 167 -5.39 -10.14 10.91
N SER A 168 -4.11 -10.00 11.28
CA SER A 168 -3.58 -8.71 11.75
C SER A 168 -3.51 -7.74 10.59
N PHE A 169 -3.70 -6.46 10.88
CA PHE A 169 -3.75 -5.42 9.85
C PHE A 169 -2.66 -4.38 10.07
N PHE A 170 -2.07 -3.90 8.98
CA PHE A 170 -1.01 -2.89 8.96
C PHE A 170 -1.32 -1.84 7.91
N PHE A 171 -0.95 -0.60 8.17
CA PHE A 171 -1.18 0.50 7.23
C PHE A 171 -0.20 1.63 7.48
N SER A 172 -0.08 2.51 6.50
CA SER A 172 0.65 3.78 6.59
C SER A 172 -0.31 4.90 6.94
N SER A 173 0.13 5.79 7.84
CA SER A 173 -0.56 7.06 8.07
C SER A 173 0.42 8.08 8.60
N ASP A 174 0.38 9.30 8.08
CA ASP A 174 1.36 10.35 8.36
C ASP A 174 2.82 9.85 8.19
N SER A 175 3.06 9.00 7.19
CA SER A 175 4.35 8.35 6.93
C SER A 175 4.83 7.34 7.99
N ASP A 176 4.03 7.07 9.02
CA ASP A 176 4.34 6.13 10.09
C ASP A 176 3.69 4.76 9.83
N LEU A 177 4.29 3.70 10.39
CA LEU A 177 3.68 2.38 10.40
C LEU A 177 2.68 2.28 11.55
N TRP A 178 1.46 1.89 11.21
CA TRP A 178 0.41 1.52 12.15
C TRP A 178 0.14 0.03 12.10
N ALA A 179 -0.30 -0.51 13.23
CA ALA A 179 -0.72 -1.89 13.37
C ALA A 179 -2.06 -1.94 14.09
N GLY A 180 -2.87 -2.93 13.77
CA GLY A 180 -4.19 -3.07 14.35
C GLY A 180 -4.79 -4.44 14.19
N MET A 181 -6.01 -4.57 14.70
CA MET A 181 -6.83 -5.75 14.56
C MET A 181 -8.23 -5.36 14.13
N ALA A 182 -8.78 -6.17 13.23
CA ALA A 182 -10.19 -6.14 12.90
C ALA A 182 -10.96 -7.05 13.87
N SER A 183 -11.99 -6.52 14.53
CA SER A 183 -12.85 -7.29 15.42
C SER A 183 -14.32 -7.06 15.10
N ILE A 184 -15.16 -8.07 15.35
CA ILE A 184 -16.61 -7.93 15.25
C ILE A 184 -17.14 -7.60 16.65
N VAL A 185 -17.78 -6.44 16.77
CA VAL A 185 -18.48 -5.97 17.97
C VAL A 185 -19.99 -5.95 17.72
N ASP A 186 -20.79 -5.68 18.75
CA ASP A 186 -22.27 -5.66 18.66
C ASP A 186 -22.79 -4.70 17.57
N GLU A 187 -22.02 -3.65 17.26
CA GLU A 187 -22.36 -2.58 16.31
C GLU A 187 -21.74 -2.77 14.91
N GLY A 188 -21.00 -3.88 14.67
CA GLY A 188 -20.41 -4.16 13.36
C GLY A 188 -18.92 -4.50 13.39
N LEU A 189 -18.22 -4.25 12.27
CA LEU A 189 -16.76 -4.34 12.21
C LEU A 189 -16.16 -3.11 12.90
N SER A 190 -15.20 -3.35 13.80
CA SER A 190 -14.40 -2.32 14.44
C SER A 190 -12.91 -2.53 14.14
N LEU A 191 -12.18 -1.42 14.01
CA LEU A 191 -10.73 -1.39 13.85
C LEU A 191 -10.10 -0.72 15.05
N ASP A 192 -9.35 -1.51 15.81
CA ASP A 192 -8.46 -0.98 16.85
C ASP A 192 -7.06 -0.87 16.27
N ALA A 193 -6.48 0.33 16.30
CA ALA A 193 -5.16 0.60 15.74
C ALA A 193 -4.25 1.36 16.71
N TRP A 194 -2.94 1.20 16.52
CA TRP A 194 -1.92 1.93 17.25
C TRP A 194 -0.68 2.15 16.38
N ARG A 195 0.04 3.23 16.68
CA ARG A 195 1.26 3.59 15.95
C ARG A 195 2.43 2.68 16.32
N ALA A 196 2.77 1.75 15.42
CA ALA A 196 3.76 0.71 15.63
C ALA A 196 5.21 1.17 15.46
N ALA A 197 5.49 2.00 14.46
CA ALA A 197 6.81 2.56 14.23
C ALA A 197 6.72 4.00 13.69
N PRO A 198 7.37 4.98 14.33
CA PRO A 198 7.37 6.34 13.83
C PRO A 198 8.43 6.52 12.74
N LEU A 199 8.17 6.02 11.53
CA LEU A 199 9.13 6.03 10.42
C LEU A 199 9.34 7.45 9.85
N ALA A 200 8.38 8.36 9.99
CA ALA A 200 8.47 9.74 9.52
C ALA A 200 9.66 10.51 10.14
N VAL A 201 10.17 10.05 11.30
CA VAL A 201 11.33 10.67 11.98
C VAL A 201 12.66 10.34 11.30
N LEU A 202 12.67 9.40 10.36
CA LEU A 202 13.84 9.08 9.57
C LEU A 202 14.07 10.24 8.58
N GLN A 203 14.98 11.12 8.94
CA GLN A 203 15.40 12.25 8.12
C GLN A 203 16.80 11.97 7.56
N TYR A 204 16.96 12.07 6.24
CA TYR A 204 18.24 11.82 5.59
C TYR A 204 19.18 13.05 5.67
N GLU A 205 18.66 14.27 5.58
CA GLU A 205 19.46 15.48 5.59
C GLU A 205 19.14 16.40 6.77
N ALA A 206 20.16 16.74 7.58
CA ALA A 206 20.03 17.59 8.76
C ALA A 206 19.43 18.99 8.49
N ASN A 207 19.39 19.45 7.23
CA ASN A 207 18.95 20.78 6.85
C ASN A 207 17.80 20.81 5.83
N ASN A 208 17.20 19.66 5.49
CA ASN A 208 16.05 19.61 4.58
C ASN A 208 14.89 18.84 5.23
N PRO A 209 13.95 19.52 5.90
CA PRO A 209 12.78 18.88 6.50
C PRO A 209 11.83 18.24 5.47
N GLY A 210 11.94 18.55 4.17
CA GLY A 210 11.22 17.87 3.09
C GLY A 210 11.80 16.49 2.71
N SER A 211 12.95 16.10 3.29
CA SER A 211 13.63 14.83 3.00
C SER A 211 13.24 13.68 3.94
N SER A 212 12.15 13.83 4.72
CA SER A 212 11.62 12.76 5.56
C SER A 212 11.20 11.56 4.71
N PHE A 213 11.50 10.35 5.17
CA PHE A 213 11.00 9.16 4.51
C PHE A 213 9.50 8.98 4.77
N THR A 214 8.77 8.73 3.70
CA THR A 214 7.37 8.30 3.68
C THR A 214 7.30 6.78 3.57
N LEU A 215 6.55 6.14 4.46
CA LEU A 215 6.13 4.75 4.28
C LEU A 215 5.10 4.69 3.15
N MET A 216 5.49 4.10 2.02
CA MET A 216 4.68 4.08 0.80
C MET A 216 3.87 2.80 0.67
N ASP A 217 4.43 1.66 1.06
CA ASP A 217 3.82 0.35 0.77
C ASP A 217 4.29 -0.73 1.75
N ILE A 218 3.46 -1.75 2.00
CA ILE A 218 3.64 -2.73 3.07
C ILE A 218 3.30 -4.14 2.57
N ALA A 219 4.18 -5.09 2.86
CA ALA A 219 4.00 -6.51 2.55
C ALA A 219 4.34 -7.40 3.77
N PRO A 220 3.37 -8.14 4.33
CA PRO A 220 3.62 -9.18 5.32
C PRO A 220 4.55 -10.30 4.82
N ALA A 221 5.62 -10.56 5.56
CA ALA A 221 6.68 -11.48 5.18
C ALA A 221 7.04 -12.42 6.35
N GLY A 222 6.13 -13.33 6.67
CA GLY A 222 6.28 -14.33 7.73
C GLY A 222 6.28 -13.69 9.11
N LYS A 223 7.47 -13.55 9.71
CA LYS A 223 7.64 -12.88 11.02
C LYS A 223 8.07 -11.42 10.89
N SER A 224 8.09 -10.90 9.68
CA SER A 224 8.52 -9.54 9.37
C SER A 224 7.51 -8.82 8.49
N LEU A 225 7.64 -7.51 8.41
CA LEU A 225 7.08 -6.69 7.35
C LEU A 225 8.23 -6.30 6.42
N VAL A 226 7.99 -6.40 5.12
CA VAL A 226 8.79 -5.74 4.08
C VAL A 226 8.02 -4.50 3.67
N MET A 227 8.71 -3.37 3.57
CA MET A 227 8.08 -2.08 3.32
C MET A 227 8.90 -1.27 2.34
N THR A 228 8.23 -0.42 1.57
CA THR A 228 8.89 0.65 0.84
C THR A 228 8.88 1.91 1.68
N VAL A 229 10.07 2.47 1.94
CA VAL A 229 10.22 3.83 2.44
C VAL A 229 10.90 4.67 1.38
N ALA A 230 10.32 5.82 1.05
CA ALA A 230 10.82 6.68 -0.01
C ALA A 230 10.77 8.16 0.37
N ASN A 231 11.62 8.97 -0.24
CA ASN A 231 11.51 10.42 -0.23
C ASN A 231 11.52 10.92 -1.69
N GLU A 232 11.68 12.22 -1.91
CA GLU A 232 11.71 12.81 -3.26
C GLU A 232 12.90 12.34 -4.13
N VAL A 233 13.92 11.72 -3.53
CA VAL A 233 15.20 11.39 -4.18
C VAL A 233 15.41 9.89 -4.34
N GLU A 234 15.01 9.10 -3.35
CA GLU A 234 15.36 7.69 -3.27
C GLU A 234 14.27 6.86 -2.60
N ALA A 235 14.20 5.58 -3.00
CA ALA A 235 13.32 4.58 -2.42
C ALA A 235 14.11 3.35 -1.94
N PHE A 236 13.76 2.84 -0.75
CA PHE A 236 14.37 1.66 -0.16
C PHE A 236 13.32 0.60 0.14
N LEU A 237 13.69 -0.66 -0.07
CA LEU A 237 13.06 -1.76 0.63
C LEU A 237 13.68 -1.89 2.01
N VAL A 238 12.84 -1.85 3.04
CA VAL A 238 13.23 -2.10 4.42
C VAL A 238 12.45 -3.29 4.98
N GLN A 239 13.03 -3.93 5.98
CA GLN A 239 12.45 -5.05 6.70
C GLN A 239 12.51 -4.78 8.20
N MET A 240 11.42 -5.10 8.91
CA MET A 240 11.40 -5.12 10.37
C MET A 240 10.59 -6.31 10.89
N PRO A 241 10.81 -6.76 12.14
CA PRO A 241 9.90 -7.73 12.76
C PRO A 241 8.46 -7.20 12.76
N LYS A 242 7.48 -8.08 12.54
CA LYS A 242 6.07 -7.71 12.68
C LYS A 242 5.83 -7.17 14.10
N PRO A 243 5.20 -6.00 14.26
CA PRO A 243 4.83 -5.52 15.57
C PRO A 243 3.71 -6.41 16.14
N GLY A 244 3.71 -6.60 17.46
CA GLY A 244 2.65 -7.36 18.11
C GLY A 244 1.33 -6.59 18.08
N THR A 245 0.22 -7.28 17.83
CA THR A 245 -1.11 -6.67 17.70
C THR A 245 -1.94 -6.73 18.98
N ASP A 246 -1.42 -7.31 20.06
CA ASP A 246 -2.08 -7.36 21.36
C ASP A 246 -2.05 -5.98 22.04
N MET A 247 -3.18 -5.27 21.93
CA MET A 247 -3.37 -3.92 22.47
C MET A 247 -3.19 -3.85 23.99
N GLU A 248 -3.53 -4.91 24.74
CA GLU A 248 -3.37 -4.94 26.20
C GLU A 248 -1.89 -5.00 26.63
N LYS A 249 -1.02 -5.50 25.75
CA LYS A 249 0.42 -5.58 25.97
C LYS A 249 1.17 -4.34 25.52
N LEU A 250 0.48 -3.32 25.01
CA LEU A 250 1.15 -2.10 24.57
C LEU A 250 1.71 -1.30 25.74
N PRO A 251 2.89 -0.68 25.58
CA PRO A 251 3.49 0.09 26.65
C PRO A 251 2.62 1.30 27.04
N ALA A 252 2.30 1.38 28.33
CA ALA A 252 1.62 2.54 28.91
C ALA A 252 2.62 3.67 29.19
N GLY A 253 2.28 4.89 28.77
CA GLY A 253 3.04 6.11 29.06
C GLY A 253 4.13 6.46 28.04
N VAL A 254 4.44 7.76 27.96
CA VAL A 254 5.31 8.35 26.92
C VAL A 254 6.71 7.72 26.87
N SER A 255 7.37 7.53 28.02
CA SER A 255 8.73 6.98 28.08
C SER A 255 8.80 5.55 27.57
N ALA A 256 7.81 4.72 27.90
CA ALA A 256 7.77 3.33 27.47
C ALA A 256 7.48 3.22 25.96
N ARG A 257 6.56 4.05 25.44
CA ARG A 257 6.30 4.18 24.00
C ARG A 257 7.54 4.66 23.23
N TRP A 258 8.29 5.63 23.77
CA TRP A 258 9.53 6.10 23.14
C TRP A 258 10.61 5.01 23.08
N LYS A 259 10.76 4.22 24.16
CA LYS A 259 11.68 3.09 24.18
C LYS A 259 11.31 2.02 23.16
N GLN A 260 10.01 1.71 23.02
CA GLN A 260 9.52 0.79 22.00
C GLN A 260 9.82 1.33 20.60
N ALA A 261 9.45 2.58 20.31
CA ALA A 261 9.75 3.23 19.03
C ALA A 261 11.24 3.17 18.67
N THR A 262 12.13 3.50 19.62
CA THR A 262 13.58 3.44 19.42
C THR A 262 14.05 2.02 19.10
N THR A 263 13.52 1.03 19.83
CA THR A 263 13.85 -0.39 19.59
C THR A 263 13.38 -0.85 18.21
N THR A 264 12.18 -0.43 17.81
CA THR A 264 11.62 -0.71 16.48
C THR A 264 12.48 -0.11 15.37
N LEU A 265 12.84 1.18 15.48
CA LEU A 265 13.70 1.84 14.49
C LEU A 265 15.08 1.19 14.40
N GLN A 266 15.66 0.76 15.52
CA GLN A 266 16.93 0.02 15.54
C GLN A 266 16.84 -1.39 14.91
N SER A 267 15.63 -1.94 14.76
CA SER A 267 15.41 -3.25 14.16
C SER A 267 15.24 -3.21 12.63
N LEU A 268 15.08 -2.01 12.06
CA LEU A 268 14.96 -1.81 10.62
C LEU A 268 16.23 -2.26 9.91
N LYS A 269 16.04 -3.01 8.82
CA LYS A 269 17.10 -3.49 7.96
C LYS A 269 16.80 -3.09 6.53
N VAL A 270 17.73 -2.41 5.87
CA VAL A 270 17.63 -2.18 4.42
C VAL A 270 17.88 -3.51 3.71
N ILE A 271 16.97 -3.88 2.81
CA ILE A 271 17.15 -5.01 1.91
C ILE A 271 18.02 -4.51 0.75
N PRO A 272 19.22 -5.07 0.55
CA PRO A 272 20.14 -4.55 -0.45
C PRO A 272 19.62 -4.82 -1.87
N ILE A 273 19.41 -3.74 -2.61
CA ILE A 273 19.23 -3.75 -4.07
C ILE A 273 20.49 -3.12 -4.66
N LYS A 274 21.06 -3.76 -5.70
CA LYS A 274 22.37 -3.36 -6.24
C LYS A 274 22.33 -2.05 -7.05
N GLU A 275 21.18 -1.73 -7.60
CA GLU A 275 20.94 -0.60 -8.49
C GLU A 275 20.33 0.55 -7.69
N SER A 276 20.56 1.78 -8.16
CA SER A 276 19.77 2.93 -7.68
C SER A 276 18.35 2.84 -8.21
N LEU A 277 17.37 3.02 -7.32
CA LEU A 277 15.96 2.95 -7.67
C LEU A 277 15.28 4.30 -7.43
N ALA A 278 14.64 4.79 -8.49
CA ALA A 278 13.78 5.97 -8.44
C ALA A 278 12.58 5.72 -7.52
N THR A 279 11.92 4.58 -7.73
CA THR A 279 10.68 4.23 -7.03
C THR A 279 10.51 2.72 -6.88
N ILE A 280 9.79 2.33 -5.83
CA ILE A 280 9.36 0.96 -5.55
C ILE A 280 7.87 1.02 -5.18
N PHE A 281 7.05 0.17 -5.80
CA PHE A 281 5.59 0.21 -5.63
C PHE A 281 4.97 -1.17 -5.88
N ASN A 282 3.69 -1.32 -5.53
CA ASN A 282 2.88 -2.54 -5.66
C ASN A 282 3.50 -3.72 -4.89
N LEU A 283 3.95 -3.49 -3.66
CA LEU A 283 4.38 -4.54 -2.78
C LEU A 283 3.18 -5.43 -2.46
N CYS A 284 3.35 -6.73 -2.65
CA CYS A 284 2.36 -7.68 -2.20
C CYS A 284 2.99 -8.99 -1.78
N SER A 285 2.30 -9.71 -0.90
CA SER A 285 2.81 -10.92 -0.28
C SER A 285 2.12 -12.14 -0.85
N SER A 286 2.85 -13.25 -1.00
CA SER A 286 2.21 -14.53 -1.24
C SER A 286 1.36 -14.92 -0.03
N ALA A 287 0.33 -15.74 -0.22
CA ALA A 287 -0.57 -16.14 0.87
C ALA A 287 0.14 -16.85 2.03
N ASP A 288 1.26 -17.54 1.74
CA ASP A 288 2.13 -18.17 2.75
C ASP A 288 3.21 -17.22 3.31
N GLU A 289 3.21 -15.97 2.86
CA GLU A 289 4.16 -14.90 3.20
C GLU A 289 5.64 -15.26 2.99
N THR A 290 5.92 -16.24 2.14
CA THR A 290 7.29 -16.66 1.82
C THR A 290 7.94 -15.84 0.72
N LYS A 291 7.13 -15.06 -0.02
CA LYS A 291 7.56 -14.26 -1.16
C LYS A 291 6.89 -12.89 -1.11
N VAL A 292 7.63 -11.88 -1.55
CA VAL A 292 7.13 -10.53 -1.76
C VAL A 292 7.37 -10.14 -3.20
N PHE A 293 6.32 -9.81 -3.93
CA PHE A 293 6.41 -9.21 -5.26
C PHE A 293 6.47 -7.69 -5.12
N PHE A 294 7.15 -7.02 -6.05
CA PHE A 294 7.14 -5.57 -6.17
C PHE A 294 7.55 -5.14 -7.57
N LEU A 295 7.18 -3.92 -7.93
CA LEU A 295 7.64 -3.22 -9.12
C LEU A 295 8.71 -2.21 -8.72
N ALA A 296 9.78 -2.15 -9.51
CA ALA A 296 10.89 -1.21 -9.28
C ALA A 296 11.23 -0.45 -10.56
N HIS A 297 11.44 0.86 -10.42
CA HIS A 297 11.92 1.75 -11.48
C HIS A 297 13.39 2.09 -11.22
N SER A 298 14.25 1.73 -12.15
CA SER A 298 15.71 1.97 -12.08
C SER A 298 16.05 3.38 -12.54
N ASP A 299 16.87 4.10 -11.75
CA ASP A 299 17.40 5.41 -12.16
C ASP A 299 18.43 5.28 -13.29
N GLU A 300 19.16 4.16 -13.32
CA GLU A 300 20.32 3.98 -14.18
C GLU A 300 19.93 3.79 -15.65
N ASP A 301 18.84 3.09 -15.91
CA ASP A 301 18.38 2.76 -17.26
C ASP A 301 16.91 3.11 -17.52
N GLY A 302 16.21 3.71 -16.55
CA GLY A 302 14.82 4.15 -16.68
C GLY A 302 13.82 3.00 -16.83
N LYS A 303 14.24 1.74 -16.65
CA LYS A 303 13.35 0.60 -16.88
C LYS A 303 12.53 0.28 -15.65
N LYS A 304 11.26 -0.05 -15.87
CA LYS A 304 10.41 -0.67 -14.84
C LYS A 304 10.48 -2.19 -14.94
N THR A 305 10.73 -2.82 -13.80
CA THR A 305 10.92 -4.27 -13.69
C THR A 305 10.03 -4.87 -12.62
N PHE A 306 9.49 -6.04 -12.92
CA PHE A 306 8.83 -6.90 -11.95
C PHE A 306 9.88 -7.68 -11.17
N ARG A 307 9.78 -7.69 -9.84
CA ARG A 307 10.76 -8.34 -8.96
C ARG A 307 10.05 -9.21 -7.92
N LEU A 308 10.78 -10.22 -7.47
CA LEU A 308 10.31 -11.17 -6.46
C LEU A 308 11.40 -11.39 -5.42
N LEU A 309 11.11 -11.04 -4.19
CA LEU A 309 11.92 -11.32 -3.01
C LEU A 309 11.52 -12.67 -2.41
N ASP A 310 12.49 -13.57 -2.26
CA ASP A 310 12.35 -14.76 -1.42
C ASP A 310 12.70 -14.40 0.03
N VAL A 311 11.70 -14.42 0.92
CA VAL A 311 11.81 -13.91 2.29
C VAL A 311 12.82 -14.70 3.12
N LYS A 312 12.94 -16.01 2.87
CA LYS A 312 13.84 -16.89 3.62
C LYS A 312 15.31 -16.63 3.29
N THR A 313 15.60 -16.39 2.01
CA THR A 313 16.97 -16.25 1.52
C THR A 313 17.41 -14.80 1.36
N GLY A 314 16.46 -13.86 1.36
CA GLY A 314 16.70 -12.44 1.06
C GLY A 314 17.07 -12.18 -0.40
N LYS A 315 16.92 -13.17 -1.29
CA LYS A 315 17.30 -13.05 -2.70
C LYS A 315 16.18 -12.42 -3.50
N ILE A 316 16.54 -11.44 -4.33
CA ILE A 316 15.65 -10.79 -5.28
C ILE A 316 15.91 -11.35 -6.67
N ARG A 317 14.85 -11.76 -7.36
CA ARG A 317 14.86 -12.18 -8.76
C ARG A 317 14.09 -11.17 -9.60
N VAL A 318 14.70 -10.69 -10.68
CA VAL A 318 14.00 -9.94 -11.73
C VAL A 318 13.19 -10.93 -12.58
N LEU A 319 11.88 -10.71 -12.68
CA LEU A 319 10.97 -11.55 -13.44
C LEU A 319 10.91 -11.10 -14.90
N GLY A 320 10.86 -9.80 -15.15
CA GLY A 320 10.74 -9.22 -16.48
C GLY A 320 10.58 -7.70 -16.43
N THR A 321 10.35 -7.10 -17.60
CA THR A 321 10.07 -5.66 -17.74
C THR A 321 8.58 -5.40 -17.90
N VAL A 322 8.15 -4.21 -17.53
CA VAL A 322 6.77 -3.76 -17.75
C VAL A 322 6.46 -3.69 -19.26
N PRO A 323 5.29 -4.15 -19.73
CA PRO A 323 4.90 -4.03 -21.13
C PRO A 323 4.82 -2.57 -21.60
N GLY A 324 5.31 -2.27 -22.80
CA GLY A 324 5.14 -0.96 -23.44
C GLY A 324 6.32 0.02 -23.31
N GLU A 325 7.36 -0.30 -22.53
CA GLU A 325 8.55 0.56 -22.37
C GLU A 325 9.71 0.23 -23.34
N GLY A 326 9.45 -0.54 -24.40
CA GLY A 326 10.49 -1.14 -25.26
C GLY A 326 10.68 -0.57 -26.67
N ASP A 327 9.79 0.29 -27.19
CA ASP A 327 9.78 0.64 -28.64
C ASP A 327 9.82 2.14 -28.96
N SER A 328 10.26 3.00 -28.04
CA SER A 328 10.60 4.38 -28.40
C SER A 328 12.08 4.51 -28.77
N GLU A 329 12.52 3.84 -29.84
CA GLU A 329 13.61 4.42 -30.63
C GLU A 329 13.05 5.69 -31.27
N GLU A 330 13.39 6.86 -30.71
CA GLU A 330 13.21 8.12 -31.44
C GLU A 330 13.85 7.96 -32.82
N PRO A 331 13.12 8.23 -33.93
CA PRO A 331 13.76 8.25 -35.23
C PRO A 331 14.79 9.36 -35.19
N LYS A 332 16.08 8.98 -35.26
CA LYS A 332 17.19 9.91 -35.43
C LYS A 332 16.81 10.87 -36.54
N ALA A 333 16.59 12.14 -36.18
CA ALA A 333 16.31 13.18 -37.14
C ALA A 333 17.45 13.20 -38.16
N SER A 334 17.15 12.77 -39.39
CA SER A 334 18.06 12.93 -40.51
C SER A 334 18.13 14.42 -40.82
N THR A 335 19.21 15.06 -40.39
CA THR A 335 19.57 16.40 -40.85
C THR A 335 19.96 16.29 -42.33
N ASN A 336 19.11 16.84 -43.21
CA ASN A 336 19.51 17.27 -44.55
C ASN A 336 20.21 18.62 -44.47
#